data_AF-A0A1F7X1T0-F1
#
_entry.id   AF-A0A1F7X1T0-F1
#
_cell.length_a   1.000
_cell.length_b   1.000
_cell.length_c   1.000
_cell.angle_alpha   90.00
_cell.angle_beta   90.00
_cell.angle_gamma   90.00
#
_symmetry.space_group_name_H-M   'P 1'
#
loop_
_entity.id
_entity.type
_entity.pdbx_description
1 polymer ?
#
loop_
_entity_poly.entity_id
_entity_poly.type
_entity_poly.pdbx_seq_one_letter_code
_entity_poly.pdbx_strand_id
1 'polypeptide(L)'
;MNSIKLAEKLNMSHFSIYRIICLHRNYFEELGPIKEKKLLPGKNTKGGRPIIFIKHLNQLQINFLISLLKNTPETVKLKFKTIKSML
;
A
#
# COMPACT_ATOMS: atom_id res chain seq x y z
N MET A 1 7.77 1.24 -3.92
CA MET A 1 6.87 2.41 -3.67
C MET A 1 6.33 2.32 -2.24
N ASN A 2 6.09 3.42 -1.51
CA ASN A 2 5.54 3.33 -0.14
C ASN A 2 3.99 3.27 -0.16
N SER A 3 3.36 2.82 0.94
CA SER A 3 1.89 2.66 0.99
C SER A 3 1.13 3.98 0.89
N ILE A 4 1.71 5.10 1.34
CA ILE A 4 1.08 6.43 1.29
C ILE A 4 0.98 6.91 -0.16
N LYS A 5 2.09 6.91 -0.91
CA LYS A 5 2.14 7.30 -2.33
C LYS A 5 1.26 6.41 -3.21
N LEU A 6 1.17 5.12 -2.88
CA LEU A 6 0.27 4.21 -3.59
C LEU A 6 -1.21 4.56 -3.31
N ALA A 7 -1.54 4.93 -2.07
CA ALA A 7 -2.88 5.37 -1.70
C ALA A 7 -3.29 6.63 -2.47
N GLU A 8 -2.41 7.63 -2.53
CA GLU A 8 -2.59 8.85 -3.32
C GLU A 8 -2.84 8.54 -4.80
N LYS A 9 -2.01 7.67 -5.40
CA LYS A 9 -2.14 7.28 -6.81
C LYS A 9 -3.46 6.57 -7.13
N LEU A 10 -4.00 5.84 -6.16
CA LEU A 10 -5.24 5.09 -6.30
C LEU A 10 -6.48 5.88 -5.88
N ASN A 11 -6.31 7.11 -5.39
CA ASN A 11 -7.37 7.88 -4.75
C ASN A 11 -8.08 7.09 -3.64
N MET A 12 -7.29 6.39 -2.82
CA MET A 12 -7.77 5.56 -1.72
C MET A 12 -7.18 6.00 -0.39
N SER A 13 -7.86 5.68 0.71
CA SER A 13 -7.30 5.89 2.04
C SER A 13 -6.08 5.00 2.28
N HIS A 14 -4.99 5.59 2.78
CA HIS A 14 -3.82 4.85 3.25
C HIS A 14 -4.20 3.79 4.29
N PHE A 15 -5.16 4.07 5.17
CA PHE A 15 -5.61 3.12 6.18
C PHE A 15 -6.22 1.86 5.54
N SER A 16 -6.98 2.01 4.46
CA SER A 16 -7.56 0.88 3.72
C SER A 16 -6.47 0.01 3.09
N ILE A 17 -5.46 0.63 2.47
CA ILE A 17 -4.31 -0.10 1.92
C ILE A 17 -3.55 -0.83 3.01
N TYR A 18 -3.21 -0.14 4.10
CA TYR A 18 -2.51 -0.71 5.23
C TYR A 18 -3.28 -1.91 5.83
N ARG A 19 -4.60 -1.78 6.00
CA ARG A 19 -5.45 -2.86 6.52
C ARG A 19 -5.46 -4.09 5.61
N ILE A 20 -5.50 -3.92 4.29
CA ILE A 20 -5.42 -5.05 3.34
C ILE A 20 -4.07 -5.77 3.47
N ILE A 21 -2.98 -4.99 3.55
CA ILE A 21 -1.63 -5.56 3.71
C ILE A 21 -1.52 -6.32 5.04
N CYS A 22 -2.04 -5.77 6.14
CA CYS A 22 -2.04 -6.47 7.43
C CYS A 22 -2.93 -7.72 7.44
N LEU A 23 -4.09 -7.67 6.80
CA LEU A 23 -5.01 -8.82 6.71
C LEU A 23 -4.39 -10.00 5.96
N HIS A 24 -3.59 -9.72 4.92
CA HIS A 24 -2.94 -10.73 4.09
C HIS A 24 -1.42 -10.77 4.30
N ARG A 25 -0.94 -10.37 5.49
CA ARG A 25 0.48 -10.13 5.78
C ARG A 25 1.40 -11.27 5.36
N ASN A 26 1.00 -12.51 5.65
CA ASN A 26 1.80 -13.70 5.35
C ASN A 26 2.13 -13.79 3.84
N TYR A 27 1.14 -13.60 2.97
CA TYR A 27 1.35 -13.61 1.52
C TYR A 27 2.23 -12.44 1.05
N PHE A 28 2.11 -11.28 1.69
CA PHE A 28 3.00 -10.15 1.39
C PHE A 28 4.44 -10.42 1.82
N GLU A 29 4.66 -11.11 2.94
CA GLU A 29 5.98 -11.50 3.45
C GLU A 29 6.62 -12.62 2.62
N GLU A 30 5.82 -13.53 2.05
CA GLU A 30 6.28 -14.52 1.05
C GLU A 30 6.82 -13.85 -0.23
N LEU A 31 6.20 -12.75 -0.66
CA LEU A 31 6.65 -11.96 -1.81
C LEU A 31 7.84 -11.02 -1.48
N GLY A 32 8.26 -10.99 -0.22
CA GLY A 32 9.42 -10.22 0.26
C GLY A 32 9.19 -9.53 1.62
N PRO A 33 10.25 -9.10 2.31
CA PRO A 33 10.13 -8.57 3.67
C PRO A 33 9.35 -7.25 3.71
N ILE A 34 8.38 -7.16 4.63
CA ILE A 34 7.63 -5.93 4.89
C ILE A 34 8.39 -5.05 5.88
N LYS A 35 8.68 -3.81 5.48
CA LYS A 35 9.31 -2.81 6.36
C LYS A 35 8.30 -1.72 6.71
N GLU A 36 7.90 -1.67 7.97
CA GLU A 36 7.06 -0.60 8.51
C GLU A 36 7.91 0.59 8.97
N LYS A 37 7.36 1.80 8.88
CA LYS A 37 7.95 3.00 9.46
C LYS A 37 6.88 3.76 10.22
N LYS A 38 7.28 4.30 11.37
CA LYS A 38 6.45 5.21 12.18
C LYS A 38 6.80 6.65 11.80
N LEU A 39 5.81 7.40 11.37
CA LEU A 39 5.87 8.85 11.27
C LEU A 39 5.38 9.41 12.61
N LEU A 40 6.32 9.98 13.38
CA LEU A 40 5.97 10.75 14.56
C LEU A 40 5.23 12.01 14.09
N PRO A 41 4.19 12.44 14.81
CA PRO A 41 3.52 13.68 14.49
C PRO A 41 4.50 14.85 14.73
N GLY A 42 4.37 15.93 13.96
CA GLY A 42 5.36 17.02 13.93
C GLY A 42 5.61 17.66 15.30
N LYS A 43 6.83 18.21 15.51
CA LYS A 43 7.17 19.04 16.67
C LYS A 43 6.08 20.12 16.81
N ASN A 44 5.34 20.12 17.92
CA ASN A 44 4.17 20.95 18.29
C ASN A 44 2.80 20.26 18.30
N THR A 45 2.71 18.98 17.96
CA THR A 45 1.48 18.20 18.20
C THR A 45 1.51 17.58 19.59
N LYS A 46 0.83 18.21 20.57
CA LYS A 46 0.63 17.63 21.90
C LYS A 46 -0.28 16.40 21.78
N GLY A 47 0.29 15.20 21.64
CA GLY A 47 -0.44 13.93 21.79
C GLY A 47 -0.94 13.25 20.50
N GLY A 48 -0.35 13.51 19.33
CA GLY A 48 -0.74 12.80 18.11
C GLY A 48 -0.37 11.31 18.12
N ARG A 49 -1.26 10.44 17.63
CA ARG A 49 -0.93 9.01 17.42
C ARG A 49 0.03 8.89 16.23
N PRO A 50 1.15 8.15 16.34
CA PRO A 50 2.07 7.95 15.23
C PRO A 50 1.39 7.25 14.06
N ILE A 51 1.67 7.69 12.84
CA ILE A 51 1.18 7.07 11.60
C ILE A 51 2.14 5.93 11.24
N ILE A 52 1.65 4.71 11.25
CA ILE A 52 2.40 3.53 10.77
C ILE A 52 2.10 3.36 9.30
N PHE A 53 3.13 3.21 8.48
CA PHE A 53 2.97 2.96 7.04
C PHE A 53 4.03 1.98 6.54
N ILE A 54 3.76 1.34 5.40
CA ILE A 54 4.72 0.45 4.76
C ILE A 54 5.75 1.32 4.02
N LYS A 55 6.98 1.29 4.51
CA LYS A 55 8.11 2.09 4.00
C LYS A 55 8.38 1.78 2.52
N HIS A 56 8.27 0.51 2.14
CA HIS A 56 8.51 0.07 0.78
C HIS A 56 7.74 -1.22 0.47
N LEU A 57 7.00 -1.20 -0.63
CA LEU A 57 6.46 -2.35 -1.33
C LEU A 57 7.25 -2.55 -2.63
N ASN A 58 7.68 -3.78 -2.87
CA ASN A 58 8.29 -4.20 -4.13
C ASN A 58 7.22 -4.40 -5.23
N GLN A 59 7.66 -4.67 -6.46
CA GLN A 59 6.72 -4.75 -7.59
C GLN A 59 5.73 -5.92 -7.47
N LEU A 60 6.16 -7.08 -6.98
CA LEU A 60 5.28 -8.24 -6.79
C LEU A 60 4.21 -7.98 -5.72
N GLN A 61 4.60 -7.39 -4.60
CA GLN A 61 3.69 -6.96 -3.53
C GLN A 61 2.69 -5.91 -4.03
N ILE A 62 3.13 -4.96 -4.88
CA ILE A 62 2.23 -3.98 -5.49
C ILE A 62 1.22 -4.69 -6.41
N ASN A 63 1.67 -5.60 -7.26
CA ASN A 63 0.80 -6.34 -8.17
C ASN A 63 -0.23 -7.19 -7.39
N PHE A 64 0.22 -7.88 -6.34
CA PHE A 64 -0.66 -8.65 -5.46
C PHE A 64 -1.69 -7.75 -4.76
N LEU A 65 -1.26 -6.62 -4.18
CA LEU A 65 -2.17 -5.66 -3.58
C LEU A 65 -3.23 -5.19 -4.58
N ILE A 66 -2.81 -4.82 -5.80
CA ILE A 66 -3.73 -4.38 -6.87
C ILE A 66 -4.76 -5.47 -7.19
N SER A 67 -4.37 -6.75 -7.19
CA SER A 67 -5.30 -7.87 -7.42
C SER A 67 -6.42 -7.94 -6.37
N LEU A 68 -6.11 -7.60 -5.11
CA LEU A 68 -7.04 -7.62 -3.99
C LEU A 68 -7.98 -6.41 -3.92
N LEU A 69 -7.63 -5.31 -4.60
CA LEU A 69 -8.42 -4.08 -4.54
C LEU A 69 -9.75 -4.20 -5.30
N LYS A 70 -10.80 -3.59 -4.74
CA LYS A 70 -12.11 -3.44 -5.39
C LYS A 70 -11.96 -2.71 -6.72
N ASN A 71 -12.84 -3.04 -7.66
CA ASN A 71 -12.85 -2.40 -8.98
C ASN A 71 -13.44 -0.98 -8.88
N THR A 72 -12.55 0.00 -8.93
CA THR A 72 -12.79 1.42 -9.20
C THR A 72 -12.15 1.76 -10.55
N PRO A 73 -12.51 2.86 -11.22
CA PRO A 73 -11.89 3.26 -12.47
C PRO A 73 -10.35 3.32 -12.41
N GLU A 74 -9.79 3.78 -11.30
CA GLU A 74 -8.34 3.90 -11.06
C GLU A 74 -7.67 2.53 -10.91
N THR A 75 -8.26 1.64 -10.12
CA THR A 75 -7.74 0.29 -9.89
C THR A 75 -7.87 -0.58 -11.13
N VAL A 76 -8.94 -0.43 -11.92
CA VAL A 76 -9.10 -1.12 -13.22
C VAL A 76 -8.03 -0.67 -14.21
N LYS A 77 -7.79 0.65 -14.34
CA LYS A 77 -6.68 1.18 -15.16
C LYS A 77 -5.34 0.60 -14.73
N LEU A 78 -5.12 0.45 -13.43
CA LEU A 78 -3.87 -0.08 -12.90
C LEU A 78 -3.75 -1.59 -13.13
N LYS A 79 -4.81 -2.38 -12.90
CA LYS A 79 -4.87 -3.82 -13.23
C LYS A 79 -4.55 -4.06 -14.70
N PHE A 80 -5.16 -3.28 -15.60
CA PHE A 80 -4.88 -3.36 -17.03
C PHE A 80 -3.41 -3.06 -17.35
N LYS A 81 -2.83 -1.99 -16.78
CA LYS A 81 -1.40 -1.67 -16.94
C LYS A 81 -0.49 -2.79 -16.43
N THR A 82 -0.81 -3.37 -15.28
CA THR A 82 -0.05 -4.49 -14.70
C THR A 82 -0.06 -5.69 -15.64
N ILE A 83 -1.23 -6.10 -16.16
CA ILE A 83 -1.33 -7.20 -17.12
C ILE A 83 -0.58 -6.88 -18.41
N LYS A 84 -0.75 -5.67 -18.95
CA LYS A 84 -0.04 -5.25 -20.17
C LYS A 84 1.48 -5.29 -20.03
N SER A 85 2.01 -5.04 -18.83
CA SER A 85 3.47 -5.09 -18.57
C SER A 85 4.03 -6.51 -18.38
N MET A 86 3.15 -7.51 -18.24
CA MET A 86 3.54 -8.93 -18.12
C MET A 86 3.58 -9.64 -19.48
N LEU A 87 3.00 -9.03 -20.51
CA LEU A 87 3.06 -9.44 -21.91
C LEU A 87 4.29 -8.83 -22.58
#